data_AF-A0A6A3XT54-F1
#
_entry.id   AF-A0A6A3XT54-F1
#
_cell.length_a   1.000
_cell.length_b   1.000
_cell.length_c   1.000
_cell.angle_alpha   90.00
_cell.angle_beta   90.00
_cell.angle_gamma   90.00
#
_symmetry.space_group_name_H-M   'P 1'
#
loop_
_entity.id
_entity.type
_entity.pdbx_description
1 polymer ?
#
loop_
_entity_poly.entity_id
_entity_poly.type
_entity_poly.pdbx_seq_one_letter_code
_entity_poly.pdbx_strand_id
1 'polypeptide(L)'
;MTTFRHPVVAVSHGPGPLWLLSSGFAGMSNSSLPARTLTTTFEKLYPKGEHLPKRILFISAHWESDSSGFEISNAARPEMIYDYYGFPHEAYDVVYPAKGDPAFAQKVKEQLEK
;
A
#
# COMPACT_ATOMS: atom_id res chain seq x y z
N MET A 1 -20.71 -18.37 15.04
CA MET A 1 -19.99 -17.07 15.12
C MET A 1 -20.03 -16.44 13.76
N THR A 2 -20.50 -15.19 13.65
CA THR A 2 -20.44 -14.42 12.40
C THR A 2 -18.98 -14.02 12.15
N THR A 3 -18.41 -14.47 11.04
CA THR A 3 -17.06 -14.08 10.64
C THR A 3 -17.06 -12.60 10.23
N PHE A 4 -16.20 -11.79 10.84
CA PHE A 4 -16.00 -10.41 10.43
C PHE A 4 -15.52 -10.38 8.96
N ARG A 5 -16.23 -9.65 8.09
CA ARG A 5 -15.82 -9.45 6.70
C ARG A 5 -14.99 -8.18 6.61
N HIS A 6 -13.73 -8.33 6.24
CA HIS A 6 -12.85 -7.18 6.03
C HIS A 6 -13.33 -6.32 4.84
N PRO A 7 -13.23 -4.99 4.95
CA PRO A 7 -13.60 -4.08 3.87
C PRO A 7 -12.61 -4.16 2.70
N VAL A 8 -13.11 -3.83 1.51
CA VAL A 8 -12.28 -3.54 0.32
C VAL A 8 -12.19 -2.02 0.18
N VAL A 9 -10.99 -1.50 0.01
CA VAL A 9 -10.73 -0.06 -0.07
C VAL A 9 -9.98 0.22 -1.37
N ALA A 10 -10.51 1.15 -2.16
CA ALA A 10 -9.80 1.72 -3.30
C ALA A 10 -9.24 3.08 -2.88
N VAL A 11 -7.92 3.25 -2.98
CA VAL A 11 -7.23 4.51 -2.69
C VAL A 11 -6.59 5.03 -3.97
N SER A 12 -6.67 6.34 -4.18
CA SER A 12 -5.90 6.98 -5.24
C SER A 12 -4.42 6.99 -4.85
N HIS A 13 -3.53 6.61 -5.77
CA HIS A 13 -2.08 6.62 -5.53
C HIS A 13 -1.49 8.05 -5.52
N GLY A 14 -2.24 9.04 -6.02
CA GLY A 14 -1.87 10.45 -6.01
C GLY A 14 -0.63 10.81 -6.87
N PRO A 15 -0.31 12.10 -6.99
CA PRO A 15 0.86 12.57 -7.73
C PRO A 15 2.13 12.46 -6.86
N GLY A 16 2.71 11.27 -6.76
CA GLY A 16 4.00 11.04 -6.08
C GLY A 16 3.98 11.17 -4.54
N PRO A 17 5.15 11.34 -3.89
CA PRO A 17 5.32 11.27 -2.44
C PRO A 17 4.87 12.54 -1.70
N LEU A 18 3.99 13.37 -2.26
CA LEU A 18 3.63 14.68 -1.68
C LEU A 18 3.05 14.60 -0.27
N TRP A 19 2.45 13.47 0.07
CA TRP A 19 1.88 13.19 1.38
C TRP A 19 2.94 12.87 2.45
N LEU A 20 4.20 12.65 2.06
CA LEU A 20 5.33 12.50 2.97
C LEU A 20 5.99 13.83 3.31
N LEU A 21 5.88 14.82 2.43
CA LEU A 21 6.63 16.06 2.52
C LEU A 21 6.03 17.05 3.53
N SER A 22 6.88 17.67 4.33
CA SER A 22 6.53 18.81 5.18
C SER A 22 6.06 20.03 4.37
N SER A 23 6.66 20.24 3.20
CA SER A 23 6.27 21.26 2.22
C SER A 23 6.40 20.69 0.80
N GLY A 24 5.26 20.38 0.17
CA GLY A 24 5.18 19.86 -1.20
C GLY A 24 4.73 20.91 -2.22
N PHE A 25 4.52 20.46 -3.45
CA PHE A 25 4.06 21.31 -4.55
C PHE A 25 2.59 21.71 -4.41
N ALA A 26 2.21 22.86 -4.98
CA ALA A 26 0.83 23.37 -5.00
C ALA A 26 0.16 23.50 -3.62
N GLY A 27 0.95 23.73 -2.56
CA GLY A 27 0.44 23.84 -1.19
C GLY A 27 0.06 22.51 -0.55
N MET A 28 0.36 21.38 -1.20
CA MET A 28 0.20 20.05 -0.61
C MET A 28 1.34 19.76 0.37
N SER A 29 1.02 19.01 1.42
CA SER A 29 1.96 18.53 2.43
C SER A 29 1.37 17.32 3.15
N ASN A 30 2.15 16.72 4.03
CA ASN A 30 1.73 15.67 4.95
C ASN A 30 0.53 16.05 5.85
N SER A 31 0.21 17.34 5.95
CA SER A 31 -0.93 17.86 6.73
C SER A 31 -2.17 18.15 5.88
N SER A 32 -2.08 17.98 4.56
CA SER A 32 -3.19 18.21 3.64
C SER A 32 -4.33 17.21 3.83
N LEU A 33 -5.55 17.61 3.46
CA LEU A 33 -6.75 16.77 3.62
C LEU A 33 -6.60 15.36 2.99
N PRO A 34 -6.04 15.18 1.78
CA PRO A 34 -5.81 13.84 1.22
C PRO A 34 -4.88 12.99 2.08
N ALA A 35 -3.76 13.55 2.54
CA ALA A 35 -2.81 12.86 3.41
C ALA A 35 -3.47 12.44 4.72
N ARG A 36 -4.19 13.35 5.39
CA ARG A 36 -4.95 13.05 6.62
C ARG A 36 -6.04 12.00 6.40
N THR A 37 -6.68 12.00 5.23
CA THR A 37 -7.70 11.01 4.89
C THR A 37 -7.08 9.63 4.81
N LEU A 38 -5.97 9.48 4.09
CA LEU A 38 -5.26 8.20 3.98
C LEU A 38 -4.72 7.72 5.33
N THR A 39 -4.04 8.57 6.09
CA THR A 39 -3.42 8.18 7.37
C THR A 39 -4.44 7.79 8.44
N THR A 40 -5.65 8.35 8.40
CA THR A 40 -6.74 8.00 9.34
C THR A 40 -7.64 6.85 8.86
N THR A 41 -7.50 6.40 7.61
CA THR A 41 -8.40 5.38 7.04
C THR A 41 -8.27 4.04 7.78
N PHE A 42 -7.06 3.60 8.09
CA PHE A 42 -6.87 2.30 8.77
C PHE A 42 -7.52 2.27 10.15
N GLU A 43 -7.35 3.33 10.95
CA GLU A 43 -7.98 3.46 12.26
C GLU A 43 -9.51 3.50 12.19
N LYS A 44 -10.07 4.16 11.16
CA LYS A 44 -11.52 4.19 10.93
C LYS A 44 -12.09 2.82 10.57
N LEU A 45 -11.34 2.00 9.82
CA LEU A 45 -11.77 0.66 9.41
C LEU A 45 -11.64 -0.36 10.55
N TYR A 46 -10.67 -0.15 11.44
CA TYR A 46 -10.35 -1.05 12.55
C TYR A 46 -10.26 -0.26 13.86
N PRO A 47 -11.39 0.27 14.36
CA PRO A 47 -11.41 1.06 15.57
C PRO A 47 -10.85 0.23 16.74
N LYS A 48 -9.98 0.84 17.54
CA LYS A 48 -9.30 0.20 18.68
C LYS A 48 -8.48 -1.05 18.33
N GLY A 49 -8.19 -1.28 17.05
CA GLY A 49 -7.49 -2.49 16.60
C GLY A 49 -8.35 -3.76 16.72
N GLU A 50 -9.67 -3.64 16.76
CA GLU A 50 -10.56 -4.79 16.69
C GLU A 50 -10.55 -5.37 15.27
N HIS A 51 -10.60 -6.70 15.17
CA HIS A 51 -10.63 -7.42 13.89
C HIS A 51 -9.51 -7.05 12.91
N LEU A 52 -8.27 -6.84 13.40
CA LEU A 52 -7.14 -6.56 12.51
C LEU A 52 -6.92 -7.69 11.49
N PRO A 53 -6.70 -7.34 10.21
CA PRO A 53 -6.43 -8.34 9.20
C PRO A 53 -5.06 -8.97 9.45
N LYS A 54 -4.97 -10.29 9.27
CA LYS A 54 -3.68 -10.99 9.29
C LYS A 54 -2.82 -10.64 8.07
N ARG A 55 -3.46 -10.18 6.98
CA ARG A 55 -2.86 -9.92 5.66
C ARG A 55 -3.64 -8.84 4.94
N ILE A 56 -2.94 -7.99 4.20
CA ILE A 56 -3.54 -7.05 3.25
C ILE A 56 -3.13 -7.53 1.86
N LEU A 57 -4.12 -7.86 1.03
CA LEU A 57 -3.89 -8.09 -0.39
C LEU A 57 -3.94 -6.72 -1.08
N PHE A 58 -2.79 -6.25 -1.54
CA PHE A 58 -2.67 -4.97 -2.23
C PHE A 58 -2.57 -5.19 -3.73
N ILE A 59 -3.36 -4.45 -4.50
CA ILE A 59 -3.38 -4.51 -5.97
C ILE A 59 -2.91 -3.15 -6.45
N SER A 60 -1.77 -3.13 -7.14
CA SER A 60 -1.22 -1.90 -7.72
C SER A 60 -1.72 -1.73 -9.15
N ALA A 61 -2.09 -0.50 -9.51
CA ALA A 61 -2.37 -0.12 -10.89
C ALA A 61 -1.10 0.25 -11.69
N HIS A 62 0.04 0.40 -11.01
CA HIS A 62 1.30 0.92 -11.59
C HIS A 62 2.42 -0.12 -11.63
N TRP A 63 2.16 -1.35 -11.19
CA TRP A 63 3.15 -2.39 -11.37
C TRP A 63 2.99 -3.01 -12.76
N GLU A 64 3.76 -2.49 -13.70
CA GLU A 64 3.86 -3.02 -15.05
C GLU A 64 4.92 -4.12 -15.11
N SER A 65 4.63 -5.17 -15.86
CA SER A 65 5.56 -6.26 -16.17
C SER A 65 5.40 -6.67 -17.63
N ASP A 66 6.48 -7.19 -18.21
CA ASP A 66 6.50 -7.79 -19.55
C ASP A 66 5.80 -9.15 -19.61
N SER A 67 5.37 -9.71 -18.47
CA SER A 67 4.68 -11.00 -18.44
C SER A 67 3.21 -10.88 -18.85
N SER A 68 2.69 -11.94 -19.48
CA SER A 68 1.27 -12.04 -19.79
C SER A 68 0.48 -12.49 -18.54
N GLY A 69 -0.34 -11.61 -17.98
CA GLY A 69 -1.25 -11.94 -16.88
C GLY A 69 -0.95 -11.17 -15.58
N PHE A 70 -1.35 -11.74 -14.44
CA PHE A 70 -1.11 -11.12 -13.14
C PHE A 70 0.25 -11.54 -12.57
N GLU A 71 1.03 -10.57 -12.12
CA GLU A 71 2.19 -10.82 -11.26
C GLU A 71 1.85 -10.69 -9.78
N ILE A 72 2.47 -11.56 -8.98
CA ILE A 72 2.25 -11.61 -7.53
C ILE A 72 3.62 -11.57 -6.86
N SER A 73 3.87 -10.51 -6.09
CA SER A 73 5.07 -10.42 -5.26
C SER A 73 5.06 -11.53 -4.20
N ASN A 74 6.11 -12.33 -4.15
CA ASN A 74 6.24 -13.48 -3.25
C ASN A 74 7.47 -13.41 -2.31
N ALA A 75 8.22 -12.30 -2.32
CA ALA A 75 9.39 -12.15 -1.48
C ALA A 75 8.99 -12.08 0.01
N ALA A 76 9.68 -12.80 0.89
CA ALA A 76 9.41 -12.74 2.33
C ALA A 76 9.76 -11.37 2.95
N ARG A 77 10.74 -10.70 2.37
CA ARG A 77 11.19 -9.35 2.71
C ARG A 77 11.42 -8.60 1.39
N PRO A 78 10.35 -8.09 0.75
CA PRO A 78 10.51 -7.34 -0.48
C PRO A 78 11.35 -6.09 -0.23
N GLU A 79 12.19 -5.74 -1.21
CA GLU A 79 12.89 -4.46 -1.20
C GLU A 79 11.91 -3.31 -1.43
N MET A 80 12.24 -2.13 -0.89
CA MET A 80 11.50 -0.91 -1.18
C MET A 80 12.12 -0.24 -2.40
N ILE A 81 11.28 0.10 -3.37
CA ILE A 81 11.67 0.80 -4.59
C ILE A 81 11.05 2.20 -4.55
N TYR A 82 11.86 3.22 -4.87
CA TYR A 82 11.37 4.58 -5.12
C TYR A 82 11.11 4.73 -6.62
N ASP A 83 9.85 4.65 -7.01
CA ASP A 83 9.39 4.80 -8.41
C ASP A 83 9.25 6.27 -8.84
N TYR A 84 9.89 7.19 -8.11
CA TYR A 84 9.89 8.63 -8.36
C TYR A 84 11.26 9.26 -8.13
N TYR A 85 11.53 10.36 -8.82
CA TYR A 85 12.79 11.11 -8.76
C TYR A 85 12.55 12.62 -8.73
N GLY A 86 13.56 13.39 -8.33
CA GLY A 86 13.53 14.86 -8.33
C GLY A 86 12.79 15.50 -7.15
N PHE A 87 12.46 14.72 -6.11
CA PHE A 87 11.82 15.23 -4.89
C PHE A 87 12.85 15.65 -3.82
N PRO A 88 12.43 16.42 -2.80
CA PRO A 88 13.28 16.69 -1.64
C PRO A 88 13.76 15.42 -0.94
N HIS A 89 14.90 15.49 -0.25
CA HIS A 89 15.50 14.37 0.47
C HIS A 89 14.55 13.68 1.47
N GLU A 90 13.68 14.46 2.13
CA GLU A 90 12.65 13.98 3.06
C GLU A 90 11.77 12.85 2.47
N ALA A 91 11.50 12.87 1.16
CA ALA A 91 10.73 11.80 0.52
C ALA A 91 11.46 10.45 0.54
N TYR A 92 12.79 10.47 0.49
CA TYR A 92 13.66 9.29 0.45
C TYR A 92 14.07 8.78 1.83
N ASP A 93 13.89 9.57 2.89
CA ASP A 93 14.18 9.16 4.27
C ASP A 93 13.18 8.11 4.79
N VAL A 94 12.01 8.04 4.18
CA VAL A 94 10.96 7.10 4.57
C VAL A 94 11.27 5.72 4.01
N VAL A 95 11.58 4.78 4.91
CA VAL A 95 11.80 3.38 4.58
C VAL A 95 10.71 2.52 5.23
N TYR A 96 10.00 1.73 4.42
CA TYR A 96 8.99 0.79 4.90
C TYR A 96 9.46 -0.66 4.71
N PRO A 97 9.91 -1.35 5.79
CA PRO A 97 10.35 -2.73 5.73
C PRO A 97 9.14 -3.68 5.68
N ALA A 98 8.47 -3.73 4.52
CA ALA A 98 7.31 -4.57 4.31
C ALA A 98 7.61 -6.04 4.63
N LYS A 99 6.64 -6.72 5.25
CA LYS A 99 6.69 -8.17 5.49
C LYS A 99 5.86 -8.86 4.42
N GLY A 100 6.50 -9.69 3.60
CA GLY A 100 5.76 -10.54 2.67
C GLY A 100 5.30 -11.84 3.31
N ASP A 101 4.36 -12.52 2.64
CA ASP A 101 3.89 -13.85 3.00
C ASP A 101 3.91 -14.75 1.75
N PRO A 102 5.06 -15.39 1.44
CA PRO A 102 5.21 -16.21 0.24
C PRO A 102 4.19 -17.35 0.15
N ALA A 103 3.84 -17.95 1.30
CA ALA A 103 2.87 -19.03 1.35
C ALA A 103 1.46 -18.54 1.01
N PHE A 104 1.09 -17.32 1.42
CA PHE A 104 -0.17 -16.72 1.01
C PHE A 104 -0.16 -16.28 -0.45
N ALA A 105 0.93 -15.71 -0.94
CA ALA A 105 1.09 -15.36 -2.35
C ALA A 105 0.84 -16.58 -3.27
N GLN A 106 1.43 -17.73 -2.91
CA GLN A 106 1.20 -18.99 -3.61
C GLN A 106 -0.28 -19.42 -3.60
N LYS A 107 -0.97 -19.29 -2.47
CA LYS A 107 -2.41 -19.58 -2.38
C LYS A 107 -3.26 -18.67 -3.26
N VAL A 108 -2.90 -17.39 -3.38
CA VAL A 108 -3.58 -16.43 -4.26
C VAL A 108 -3.39 -16.85 -5.72
N LYS A 109 -2.16 -17.18 -6.12
CA LYS A 109 -1.86 -17.71 -7.46
C LYS A 109 -2.76 -18.90 -7.82
N GLU A 110 -2.83 -19.89 -6.93
CA GLU A 110 -3.65 -21.09 -7.09
C GLU A 110 -5.16 -20.80 -7.21
N GLN A 111 -5.65 -19.67 -6.66
CA GLN A 111 -7.05 -19.28 -6.88
C GLN A 111 -7.29 -18.60 -8.23
N LEU A 112 -6.29 -17.90 -8.77
CA LEU A 112 -6.39 -17.21 -10.06
C LEU A 112 -6.23 -18.15 -11.25
N GLU A 113 -5.60 -19.32 -11.06
CA GLU A 113 -5.40 -20.34 -12.09
C GLU A 113 -6.58 -21.33 -12.22
N LYS A 114 -7.65 -21.14 -11.45
CA LYS A 114 -8.89 -21.92 -11.53
C LYS A 114 -9.85 -21.34 -12.57
#